data_AF-A0A834H375-F1
#
_entry.id   AF-A0A834H375-F1
#
_cell.length_a   1.000
_cell.length_b   1.000
_cell.length_c   1.000
_cell.angle_alpha   90.00
_cell.angle_beta   90.00
_cell.angle_gamma   90.00
#
_symmetry.space_group_name_H-M   'P 1'
#
loop_
_entity.id
_entity.type
_entity.pdbx_description
1 polymer ?
#
loop_
_entity_poly.entity_id
_entity_poly.type
_entity_poly.pdbx_seq_one_letter_code
_entity_poly.pdbx_strand_id
1 'polypeptide(L)'
;MAADFPPEEFVRARKVREHLFGVKPRRPFTFQEYTEYHERIKLSDGFDIGNAPDDIDFQQMYLRPVRLCPLPGALWTLEQVQDIAKLALDKYNEDNNLVQKKYQFVKFLKANYTSSIRALEYYITFEAKDVSGSPPKNFQGHIYTLFGGKAEVNFCRLEQYRATPSTSGYT
;
A
#
# COMPACT_ATOMS: atom_id res chain seq x y z
N MET A 1 14.21 8.13 38.41
CA MET A 1 14.94 9.35 38.03
C MET A 1 15.17 9.29 36.53
N ALA A 2 14.42 10.04 35.74
CA ALA A 2 14.73 10.20 34.31
C ALA A 2 15.96 11.13 34.22
N ALA A 3 16.99 10.71 33.48
CA ALA A 3 18.13 11.57 33.21
C ALA A 3 17.66 12.73 32.31
N ASP A 4 17.76 13.95 32.81
CA ASP A 4 17.61 15.18 32.02
C ASP A 4 18.81 15.27 31.08
N PHE A 5 18.67 14.69 29.89
CA PHE A 5 19.61 14.90 28.80
C PHE A 5 19.35 16.29 28.19
N PRO A 6 20.36 17.18 28.12
CA PRO A 6 20.17 18.53 27.62
C PRO A 6 19.69 18.49 26.16
N PRO A 7 18.70 19.33 25.77
CA PRO A 7 18.09 19.31 24.43
C PRO A 7 19.09 19.40 23.27
N GLU A 8 20.25 20.02 23.51
CA GLU A 8 21.28 20.22 22.50
C GLU A 8 22.04 18.93 22.13
N GLU A 9 22.21 18.00 23.08
CA GLU A 9 22.82 16.70 22.79
C GLU A 9 21.89 15.82 21.94
N PHE A 10 20.58 15.93 22.13
CA PHE A 10 19.59 15.27 21.26
C PHE A 10 19.65 15.82 19.83
N VAL A 11 19.75 17.13 19.66
CA VAL A 11 19.87 17.76 18.33
C VAL A 11 21.16 17.33 17.65
N ARG A 12 22.27 17.24 18.40
CA ARG A 12 23.56 16.78 17.88
C ARG A 12 23.54 15.30 17.50
N ALA A 13 23.00 14.44 18.36
CA ALA A 13 22.85 13.01 18.08
C ALA A 13 21.93 12.74 16.87
N ARG A 14 20.88 13.55 16.71
CA ARG A 14 19.97 13.51 15.55
C ARG A 14 20.70 13.84 14.25
N LYS A 15 21.48 14.93 14.23
CA LYS A 15 22.32 15.31 13.08
C LYS A 15 23.42 14.27 12.75
N VAL A 16 24.05 13.69 13.77
CA VAL A 16 25.07 12.64 13.59
C VAL A 16 24.46 11.37 13.00
N ARG A 17 23.27 10.98 13.44
CA ARG A 17 22.54 9.81 12.90
C ARG A 17 22.06 10.04 11.46
N GLU A 18 21.60 11.25 11.13
CA GLU A 18 21.29 11.66 9.76
C GLU A 18 22.52 11.56 8.86
N HIS A 19 23.67 12.04 9.32
CA HIS A 19 24.91 12.05 8.55
C HIS A 19 25.53 10.67 8.36
N LEU A 20 25.49 9.81 9.39
CA LEU A 20 26.10 8.48 9.36
C LEU A 20 25.25 7.42 8.65
N PHE A 21 23.92 7.53 8.71
CA PHE A 21 23.02 6.49 8.21
C PHE A 21 22.10 6.94 7.06
N GLY A 22 22.12 8.23 6.70
CA GLY A 22 21.23 8.78 5.67
C GLY A 22 19.74 8.73 6.05
N VAL A 23 19.41 8.35 7.30
CA VAL A 23 18.04 8.23 7.76
C VAL A 23 17.59 9.58 8.32
N LYS A 24 16.79 10.31 7.55
CA LYS A 24 16.11 11.50 8.04
C LYS A 24 15.26 11.13 9.27
N PRO A 25 15.24 11.97 10.31
CA PRO A 25 14.40 11.71 11.46
C PRO A 25 12.96 11.85 11.04
N ARG A 26 12.11 10.95 11.54
CA ARG A 26 10.68 11.02 11.25
C ARG A 26 10.09 12.30 11.84
N ARG A 27 9.17 12.89 11.10
CA ARG A 27 8.41 14.07 11.50
C ARG A 27 6.91 13.76 11.48
N PRO A 28 6.09 14.53 12.22
CA PRO A 28 4.66 14.46 12.02
C PRO A 28 4.27 14.99 10.65
N PHE A 29 3.07 14.61 10.19
CA PHE A 29 2.40 15.32 9.11
C PHE A 29 2.20 16.79 9.47
N THR A 30 2.32 17.68 8.48
CA THR A 30 1.67 18.98 8.57
C THR A 30 0.15 18.81 8.44
N PHE A 31 -0.62 19.81 8.88
CA PHE A 31 -2.08 19.76 8.77
C PHE A 31 -2.57 19.55 7.32
N GLN A 32 -1.92 20.21 6.36
CA GLN A 32 -2.25 20.09 4.94
C GLN A 32 -1.95 18.68 4.42
N GLU A 33 -0.75 18.16 4.67
CA GLU A 33 -0.38 16.82 4.21
C GLU A 33 -1.28 15.74 4.82
N TYR A 34 -1.62 15.89 6.10
CA TYR A 34 -2.55 14.98 6.77
C TYR A 34 -3.92 14.99 6.09
N THR A 35 -4.45 16.17 5.79
CA THR A 35 -5.75 16.36 5.14
C THR A 35 -5.74 15.72 3.75
N GLU A 36 -4.76 16.06 2.92
CA GLU A 36 -4.65 15.52 1.56
C GLU A 36 -4.43 14.00 1.56
N TYR A 37 -3.65 13.47 2.52
CA TYR A 37 -3.45 12.03 2.67
C TYR A 37 -4.75 11.30 3.01
N HIS A 38 -5.55 11.82 3.94
CA HIS A 38 -6.85 11.23 4.30
C HIS A 38 -7.88 11.35 3.18
N GLU A 39 -7.87 12.46 2.44
CA GLU A 39 -8.69 12.63 1.24
C GLU A 39 -8.34 11.57 0.18
N ARG A 40 -7.06 11.33 -0.09
CA ARG A 40 -6.62 10.28 -1.02
C ARG A 40 -7.05 8.89 -0.59
N ILE A 41 -6.92 8.55 0.71
CA ILE A 41 -7.43 7.27 1.24
C ILE A 41 -8.92 7.13 0.97
N LYS A 42 -9.70 8.15 1.33
CA LYS A 42 -11.16 8.13 1.18
C LYS A 42 -11.57 8.05 -0.30
N LEU A 43 -10.89 8.79 -1.18
CA LEU A 43 -11.18 8.84 -2.61
C LEU A 43 -10.71 7.59 -3.36
N SER A 44 -9.80 6.80 -2.82
CA SER A 44 -9.31 5.57 -3.46
C SER A 44 -9.78 4.29 -2.79
N ASP A 45 -10.58 4.39 -1.71
CA ASP A 45 -10.86 3.29 -0.79
C ASP A 45 -9.57 2.62 -0.26
N GLY A 46 -8.50 3.39 -0.09
CA GLY A 46 -7.20 2.93 0.40
C GLY A 46 -6.24 2.35 -0.65
N PHE A 47 -6.65 2.22 -1.91
CA PHE A 47 -5.80 1.70 -3.00
C PHE A 47 -4.78 2.71 -3.53
N ASP A 48 -5.01 4.00 -3.31
CA ASP A 48 -4.13 5.08 -3.74
C ASP A 48 -3.96 6.15 -2.67
N ILE A 49 -2.79 6.18 -2.05
CA ILE A 49 -2.41 7.18 -1.04
C ILE A 49 -1.47 8.25 -1.61
N GLY A 50 -1.19 8.20 -2.93
CA GLY A 50 -0.24 9.05 -3.62
C GLY A 50 1.21 8.86 -3.16
N ASN A 51 2.04 9.87 -3.42
CA ASN A 51 3.43 9.92 -2.96
C ASN A 51 3.48 10.35 -1.48
N ALA A 52 3.10 9.45 -0.58
CA ALA A 52 3.24 9.69 0.85
C ALA A 52 4.74 9.87 1.19
N PRO A 53 5.12 10.93 1.94
CA PRO A 53 6.53 11.18 2.24
C PRO A 53 7.13 10.07 3.13
N ASP A 54 8.34 9.63 2.80
CA ASP A 54 9.02 8.54 3.53
C ASP A 54 9.52 8.97 4.93
N ASP A 55 9.50 10.28 5.22
CA ASP A 55 9.94 10.86 6.49
C ASP A 55 8.81 11.08 7.51
N ILE A 56 7.58 10.61 7.22
CA ILE A 56 6.48 10.71 8.18
C ILE A 56 6.58 9.64 9.27
N ASP A 57 6.21 10.01 10.50
CA ASP A 57 6.07 9.07 11.60
C ASP A 57 5.09 7.95 11.25
N PHE A 58 5.57 6.72 11.37
CA PHE A 58 4.81 5.50 11.19
C PHE A 58 3.51 5.47 12.00
N GLN A 59 3.48 6.04 13.21
CA GLN A 59 2.27 6.06 14.03
C GLN A 59 1.17 6.96 13.45
N GLN A 60 1.51 7.88 12.54
CA GLN A 60 0.55 8.82 11.93
C GLN A 60 0.07 8.37 10.55
N MET A 61 0.74 7.40 9.92
CA MET A 61 0.30 6.81 8.65
C MET A 61 -0.50 5.54 8.90
N TYR A 62 -1.82 5.66 8.81
CA TYR A 62 -2.75 4.53 8.92
C TYR A 62 -2.53 3.47 7.83
N LEU A 63 -2.46 3.91 6.57
CA LEU A 63 -2.08 3.11 5.41
C LEU A 63 -0.70 3.52 4.90
N ARG A 64 0.13 2.52 4.58
CA ARG A 64 1.50 2.73 4.10
C ARG A 64 1.69 2.03 2.77
N PRO A 65 2.51 2.61 1.88
CA PRO A 65 2.82 1.92 0.64
C PRO A 65 3.70 0.71 0.93
N VAL A 66 3.40 -0.41 0.30
CA VAL A 66 4.26 -1.59 0.31
C VAL A 66 5.53 -1.24 -0.46
N ARG A 67 6.68 -1.27 0.24
CA ARG A 67 8.00 -1.08 -0.36
C ARG A 67 8.62 -2.45 -0.56
N LEU A 68 8.78 -2.85 -1.82
CA LEU A 68 9.37 -4.15 -2.16
C LEU A 68 10.82 -4.19 -1.69
N CYS A 69 11.16 -5.25 -0.96
CA CYS A 69 12.51 -5.51 -0.50
C CYS A 69 13.01 -6.79 -1.17
N PRO A 70 14.13 -6.75 -1.92
CA PRO A 70 14.65 -7.92 -2.63
C PRO A 70 15.37 -8.91 -1.71
N LEU A 71 15.51 -8.60 -0.42
CA LEU A 71 16.21 -9.46 0.53
C LEU A 71 15.36 -10.71 0.86
N PRO A 72 15.95 -11.92 0.84
CA PRO A 72 15.29 -13.13 1.30
C PRO A 72 14.76 -12.97 2.73
N GLY A 73 13.53 -13.41 2.97
CA GLY A 73 12.89 -13.30 4.30
C GLY A 73 12.32 -11.92 4.65
N ALA A 74 12.38 -10.94 3.74
CA ALA A 74 11.64 -9.70 3.92
C ALA A 74 10.12 -9.94 3.91
N LEU A 75 9.37 -9.08 4.60
CA LEU A 75 7.91 -9.16 4.69
C LEU A 75 7.18 -8.87 3.36
N TRP A 76 7.85 -8.18 2.43
CA TRP A 76 7.28 -7.74 1.15
C TRP A 76 8.25 -7.99 -0.01
N THR A 77 8.48 -9.25 -0.32
CA THR A 77 9.11 -9.64 -1.58
C THR A 77 8.13 -9.53 -2.74
N LEU A 78 8.64 -9.43 -3.97
CA LEU A 78 7.78 -9.41 -5.16
C LEU A 78 6.93 -10.68 -5.28
N GLU A 79 7.50 -11.84 -4.96
CA GLU A 79 6.81 -13.13 -4.99
C GLU A 79 5.60 -13.15 -4.05
N GLN A 80 5.80 -12.74 -2.78
CA GLN A 80 4.72 -12.69 -1.79
C GLN A 80 3.55 -11.79 -2.23
N VAL A 81 3.83 -10.59 -2.75
CA VAL A 81 2.75 -9.69 -3.19
C VAL A 81 2.05 -10.20 -4.45
N GLN A 82 2.78 -10.89 -5.34
CA GLN A 82 2.18 -11.52 -6.51
C GLN A 82 1.28 -12.69 -6.11
N ASP A 83 1.65 -13.48 -5.12
CA ASP A 83 0.82 -14.59 -4.64
C ASP A 83 -0.44 -14.10 -3.94
N ILE A 84 -0.36 -13.01 -3.17
CA ILE A 84 -1.54 -12.32 -2.62
C ILE A 84 -2.45 -11.82 -3.74
N ALA A 85 -1.89 -11.24 -4.81
CA ALA A 85 -2.67 -10.77 -5.94
C ALA A 85 -3.35 -11.91 -6.71
N LYS A 86 -2.65 -13.03 -6.95
CA LYS A 86 -3.23 -14.24 -7.57
C LYS A 86 -4.37 -14.79 -6.72
N LEU A 87 -4.19 -14.88 -5.40
CA LEU A 87 -5.24 -15.32 -4.48
C LEU A 87 -6.50 -14.46 -4.60
N ALA A 88 -6.35 -13.13 -4.66
CA ALA A 88 -7.47 -12.22 -4.85
C ALA A 88 -8.16 -12.43 -6.21
N LEU A 89 -7.40 -12.67 -7.27
CA LEU A 89 -7.92 -12.95 -8.60
C LEU A 89 -8.66 -14.29 -8.68
N ASP A 90 -8.15 -15.32 -8.02
CA ASP A 90 -8.79 -16.64 -7.96
C ASP A 90 -10.17 -16.52 -7.30
N LYS A 91 -10.24 -15.82 -6.16
CA LYS A 91 -11.51 -15.52 -5.50
C LYS A 91 -12.47 -14.75 -6.41
N TYR A 92 -11.99 -13.77 -7.17
CA TYR A 92 -12.83 -13.04 -8.13
C TYR A 92 -13.39 -13.95 -9.22
N ASN A 93 -12.55 -14.82 -9.80
CA ASN A 93 -12.95 -15.76 -10.83
C ASN A 93 -14.00 -16.77 -10.31
N GLU A 94 -13.82 -17.24 -9.07
CA GLU A 94 -14.75 -18.13 -8.36
C GLU A 94 -16.10 -17.44 -8.11
N ASP A 95 -16.09 -16.26 -7.49
CA ASP A 95 -17.32 -15.53 -7.11
C ASP A 95 -18.20 -15.16 -8.30
N ASN A 96 -17.58 -14.91 -9.45
CA ASN A 96 -18.28 -14.54 -10.67
C ASN A 96 -18.65 -15.76 -11.54
N ASN A 97 -18.38 -16.99 -11.08
CA ASN A 97 -18.62 -18.25 -11.80
C ASN A 97 -18.15 -18.17 -13.27
N LEU A 98 -17.01 -17.54 -13.51
CA LEU A 98 -16.53 -17.25 -14.87
C LEU A 98 -15.93 -18.50 -15.51
N VAL A 99 -16.79 -19.44 -15.91
CA VAL A 99 -16.38 -20.67 -16.60
C VAL A 99 -15.73 -20.35 -17.97
N GLN A 100 -16.10 -19.22 -18.60
CA GLN A 100 -15.60 -18.82 -19.93
C GLN A 100 -14.74 -17.54 -19.95
N LYS A 101 -14.75 -16.71 -18.89
CA LYS A 101 -13.99 -15.44 -18.79
C LYS A 101 -13.01 -15.48 -17.61
N LYS A 102 -12.08 -16.43 -17.62
CA LYS A 102 -11.07 -16.51 -16.56
C LYS A 102 -10.03 -15.42 -16.77
N TYR A 103 -9.82 -14.59 -15.75
CA TYR A 103 -8.72 -13.65 -15.78
C TYR A 103 -7.43 -14.35 -15.34
N GLN A 104 -6.36 -14.10 -16.06
CA GLN A 104 -5.00 -14.53 -15.72
C GLN A 104 -4.19 -13.34 -15.22
N PHE A 105 -3.50 -13.54 -14.10
CA PHE A 105 -2.59 -12.56 -13.55
C PHE A 105 -1.50 -12.17 -14.55
N VAL A 106 -1.22 -10.87 -14.67
CA VAL A 106 -0.17 -10.32 -15.54
C VAL A 106 0.97 -9.77 -14.70
N LYS A 107 0.70 -8.76 -13.87
CA LYS A 107 1.73 -8.14 -13.01
C LYS A 107 1.14 -7.42 -11.81
N PHE A 108 1.96 -7.32 -10.76
CA PHE A 108 1.72 -6.46 -9.62
C PHE A 108 1.99 -5.00 -10.00
N LEU A 109 1.15 -4.07 -9.55
CA LEU A 109 1.32 -2.63 -9.78
C LEU A 109 1.75 -1.90 -8.51
N LYS A 110 0.91 -1.97 -7.48
CA LYS A 110 1.12 -1.29 -6.19
C LYS A 110 0.31 -1.99 -5.10
N ALA A 111 0.71 -1.79 -3.86
CA ALA A 111 -0.12 -2.13 -2.72
C ALA A 111 0.09 -1.11 -1.61
N ASN A 112 -0.95 -0.90 -0.82
CA ASN A 112 -0.84 -0.28 0.49
C ASN A 112 -1.17 -1.33 1.55
N TYR A 113 -0.65 -1.13 2.75
CA TYR A 113 -0.91 -2.00 3.87
C TYR A 113 -1.20 -1.23 5.15
N THR A 114 -1.97 -1.83 6.03
CA THR A 114 -2.05 -1.46 7.44
C THR A 114 -1.81 -2.69 8.30
N SER A 115 -1.39 -2.47 9.55
CA SER A 115 -1.10 -3.54 10.50
C SER A 115 -1.91 -3.32 11.77
N SER A 116 -2.67 -4.33 12.17
CA SER A 116 -3.24 -4.43 13.51
C SER A 116 -2.40 -5.38 14.37
N ILE A 117 -2.78 -5.56 15.63
CA ILE A 117 -2.14 -6.53 16.54
C ILE A 117 -2.26 -7.97 16.00
N ARG A 118 -3.26 -8.25 15.16
CA ARG A 118 -3.62 -9.63 14.76
C ARG A 118 -3.46 -9.91 13.27
N ALA A 119 -3.39 -8.88 12.43
CA ALA A 119 -3.38 -9.04 10.99
C ALA A 119 -2.60 -7.94 10.27
N LEU A 120 -2.12 -8.28 9.07
CA LEU A 120 -1.80 -7.30 8.03
C LEU A 120 -2.96 -7.25 7.05
N GLU A 121 -3.37 -6.04 6.68
CA GLU A 121 -4.37 -5.82 5.64
C GLU A 121 -3.69 -5.22 4.42
N TYR A 122 -4.03 -5.71 3.24
CA TYR A 122 -3.47 -5.28 1.97
C TYR A 122 -4.56 -4.73 1.06
N TYR A 123 -4.28 -3.56 0.49
CA TYR A 123 -5.03 -2.91 -0.58
C TYR A 123 -4.18 -2.99 -1.83
N ILE A 124 -4.33 -4.06 -2.61
CA ILE A 124 -3.46 -4.39 -3.75
C ILE A 124 -4.10 -4.01 -5.07
N THR A 125 -3.31 -3.42 -5.97
CA THR A 125 -3.66 -3.19 -7.37
C THR A 125 -2.74 -4.00 -8.27
N PHE A 126 -3.33 -4.71 -9.24
CA PHE A 126 -2.59 -5.57 -10.17
C PHE A 126 -3.29 -5.62 -11.53
N GLU A 127 -2.56 -6.02 -12.56
CA GLU A 127 -3.12 -6.27 -13.90
C GLU A 127 -3.47 -7.74 -14.08
N ALA A 128 -4.61 -7.99 -14.71
CA ALA A 128 -4.98 -9.30 -15.21
C ALA A 128 -5.62 -9.19 -16.60
N LYS A 129 -5.51 -10.25 -17.41
CA LYS A 129 -6.06 -10.30 -18.77
C LYS A 129 -7.05 -11.45 -18.88
N ASP A 130 -8.12 -11.23 -19.64
CA ASP A 130 -9.01 -12.33 -20.02
C ASP A 130 -8.29 -13.26 -21.00
N VAL A 131 -8.47 -14.58 -20.85
CA VAL A 131 -7.92 -15.58 -21.79
C VAL A 131 -8.42 -15.36 -23.22
N SER A 132 -9.58 -14.71 -23.38
CA SER A 132 -10.17 -14.37 -24.69
C SER A 132 -9.37 -13.33 -25.51
N GLY A 133 -8.30 -12.74 -24.95
CA GLY A 133 -7.40 -11.83 -25.68
C GLY A 133 -7.74 -10.34 -25.55
N SER A 134 -8.59 -9.96 -24.58
CA SER A 134 -8.82 -8.54 -24.28
C SER A 134 -7.57 -7.85 -23.70
N PRO A 135 -7.44 -6.52 -23.84
CA PRO A 135 -6.38 -5.76 -23.17
C PRO A 135 -6.37 -6.03 -21.66
N PRO A 136 -5.19 -6.08 -21.01
CA PRO A 136 -5.10 -6.19 -19.57
C PRO A 136 -5.92 -5.11 -18.87
N LYS A 137 -6.59 -5.49 -17.79
CA LYS A 137 -7.36 -4.60 -16.92
C LYS A 137 -6.76 -4.60 -15.53
N ASN A 138 -6.93 -3.49 -14.85
CA ASN A 138 -6.54 -3.39 -13.45
C ASN A 138 -7.62 -3.98 -12.55
N PHE A 139 -7.16 -4.67 -11.52
CA PHE A 139 -7.96 -5.23 -10.45
C PHE A 139 -7.48 -4.66 -9.12
N GLN A 140 -8.42 -4.53 -8.19
CA GLN A 140 -8.21 -4.07 -6.83
C GLN A 140 -8.69 -5.16 -5.87
N GLY A 141 -7.80 -5.62 -4.99
CA GLY A 141 -8.10 -6.64 -3.98
C GLY A 141 -7.87 -6.14 -2.55
N HIS A 142 -8.76 -6.50 -1.64
CA HIS A 142 -8.60 -6.28 -0.20
C HIS A 142 -8.42 -7.62 0.50
N ILE A 143 -7.26 -7.82 1.13
CA ILE A 143 -6.81 -9.10 1.67
C ILE A 143 -6.34 -8.92 3.11
N TYR A 144 -6.69 -9.86 3.97
CA TYR A 144 -6.24 -9.94 5.35
C TYR A 144 -5.32 -11.14 5.52
N THR A 145 -4.17 -10.96 6.16
CA THR A 145 -3.30 -12.07 6.57
C THR A 145 -3.17 -12.07 8.08
N LEU A 146 -3.75 -13.08 8.74
CA LEU A 146 -3.60 -13.27 10.18
C LEU A 146 -2.16 -13.67 10.51
N PHE A 147 -1.59 -13.16 11.59
CA PHE A 147 -0.26 -13.59 12.03
C PHE A 147 -0.27 -15.09 12.39
N GLY A 148 0.46 -15.90 11.62
CA GLY A 148 0.47 -17.36 11.75
C GLY A 148 -0.73 -18.10 11.13
N GLY A 149 -1.61 -17.39 10.42
CA GLY A 149 -2.79 -17.94 9.76
C GLY A 149 -2.72 -17.86 8.22
N LYS A 150 -3.81 -18.27 7.57
CA LYS A 150 -3.97 -18.17 6.10
C LYS A 150 -4.38 -16.75 5.71
N ALA A 151 -4.09 -16.40 4.45
CA ALA A 151 -4.60 -15.18 3.84
C ALA A 151 -6.09 -15.37 3.47
N GLU A 152 -6.90 -14.35 3.73
CA GLU A 152 -8.32 -14.30 3.40
C GLU A 152 -8.61 -13.09 2.52
N VAL A 153 -9.29 -13.33 1.39
CA VAL A 153 -9.70 -12.27 0.46
C VAL A 153 -11.07 -11.77 0.89
N ASN A 154 -11.15 -10.50 1.28
CA ASN A 154 -12.42 -9.85 1.60
C ASN A 154 -13.21 -9.56 0.30
N PHE A 155 -12.55 -8.90 -0.65
CA PHE A 155 -13.10 -8.75 -2.00
C PHE A 155 -11.99 -8.57 -3.04
N CYS A 156 -12.35 -8.81 -4.29
CA CYS A 156 -11.59 -8.38 -5.45
C CYS A 156 -12.57 -7.82 -6.49
N ARG A 157 -12.17 -6.77 -7.20
CA ARG A 157 -13.00 -6.08 -8.19
C ARG A 157 -12.16 -5.52 -9.33
N LEU A 158 -12.79 -5.28 -10.47
CA LEU A 158 -12.20 -4.44 -11.51
C LEU A 158 -11.99 -3.02 -10.96
N GLU A 159 -10.82 -2.44 -11.24
CA GLU A 159 -10.58 -1.04 -10.96
C GLU A 159 -11.50 -0.19 -11.83
N GLN A 160 -12.32 0.64 -11.18
CA GLN A 160 -13.15 1.59 -11.88
C GLN A 160 -12.28 2.77 -12.30
N TYR A 161 -12.28 3.11 -13.59
CA TYR A 161 -11.68 4.35 -14.06
C TYR A 161 -12.44 5.53 -13.44
N ARG A 162 -11.89 6.13 -12.38
CA ARG A 162 -12.36 7.44 -11.91
C ARG A 162 -11.67 8.47 -12.77
N ALA A 163 -12.42 9.16 -13.62
CA ALA A 163 -11.89 10.31 -14.33
C ALA A 163 -11.27 11.25 -13.31
N THR A 164 -9.96 11.47 -13.40
CA THR A 164 -9.33 12.58 -12.67
C THR A 164 -10.08 13.85 -13.04
N PRO A 165 -10.54 14.68 -12.08
CA PRO A 165 -11.08 15.97 -12.43
C PRO A 165 -9.98 16.71 -13.19
N SER A 166 -10.21 16.94 -14.48
CA SER A 166 -9.34 17.75 -15.31
C SER A 166 -9.23 19.11 -14.64
N THR A 167 -8.01 19.53 -14.33
CA THR A 167 -7.70 20.92 -14.01
C THR A 167 -7.95 21.77 -15.26
N SER A 168 -9.22 22.02 -15.58
CA SER A 168 -9.60 23.04 -16.56
C SER A 168 -9.41 24.39 -15.88
N GLY A 169 -8.43 25.14 -16.39
CA GLY A 169 -7.93 26.36 -15.79
C GLY A 169 -8.99 27.43 -15.57
N TYR A 170 -8.74 28.22 -14.54
CA TYR A 170 -9.26 29.57 -14.42
C TYR A 170 -8.64 30.41 -15.54
N THR A 171 -9.43 30.75 -16.54
CA THR A 171 -9.25 31.99 -17.34
C THR A 171 -9.94 33.14 -16.63
#